data_AF-A0A7S1K737-F1
#
_entry.id   AF-A0A7S1K737-F1
#
_cell.length_a   1.000
_cell.length_b   1.000
_cell.length_c   1.000
_cell.angle_alpha   90.00
_cell.angle_beta   90.00
_cell.angle_gamma   90.00
#
_symmetry.space_group_name_H-M   'P 1'
#
loop_
_entity.id
_entity.type
_entity.pdbx_description
1 polymer ?
#
loop_
_entity_poly.entity_id
_entity_poly.type
_entity_poly.pdbx_seq_one_letter_code
_entity_poly.pdbx_strand_id
1 'polypeptide(L)'
;MGVSGVKGEGGEKLFSSSLHQAVSLALSRFLKVEHQNEYWIRNAIVVDIAMPERKVALEVDGPFHYQSLGLGQSLQDPDTPPQITPKTLFKRRILKQLGWKVTSIPYFEWHALRSRKDKEEYVKQRFLDIGVDITAPPDIRQEDDSQASAPLSTPRRPKS
;
A
#
# COMPACT_ATOMS: atom_id res chain seq x y z
N MET A 1 21.84 26.99 -31.74
CA MET A 1 20.74 26.90 -30.77
C MET A 1 20.54 25.43 -30.43
N GLY A 2 21.14 24.97 -29.33
CA GLY A 2 21.13 23.56 -28.94
C GLY A 2 19.87 23.24 -28.15
N VAL A 3 19.10 22.25 -28.62
CA VAL A 3 18.00 21.64 -27.88
C VAL A 3 18.59 20.79 -26.76
N SER A 4 18.44 21.25 -25.52
CA SER A 4 18.85 20.54 -24.31
C SER A 4 17.83 19.46 -23.96
N GLY A 5 18.23 18.21 -24.24
CA GLY A 5 18.12 17.04 -23.35
C GLY A 5 16.84 16.84 -22.55
N VAL A 6 16.05 15.87 -22.98
CA VAL A 6 15.03 15.18 -22.18
C VAL A 6 15.69 14.56 -20.95
N LYS A 7 15.29 14.98 -19.75
CA LYS A 7 15.70 14.39 -18.46
C LYS A 7 14.44 13.87 -17.77
N GLY A 8 13.96 12.70 -18.20
CA GLY A 8 12.67 12.14 -17.76
C GLY A 8 12.77 11.04 -16.71
N GLU A 9 13.49 9.96 -16.96
CA GLU A 9 13.15 8.69 -16.30
C GLU A 9 13.93 8.38 -15.00
N GLY A 10 15.05 9.09 -14.75
CA GLY A 10 15.96 8.75 -13.63
C GLY A 10 15.59 9.35 -12.27
N GLY A 11 15.01 10.56 -12.23
CA GLY A 11 14.65 11.22 -10.97
C GLY A 11 13.43 10.60 -10.29
N GLU A 12 12.52 10.06 -11.09
CA GLU A 12 11.18 9.62 -10.71
C GLU A 12 11.20 8.37 -9.81
N LYS A 13 11.99 7.37 -10.21
CA LYS A 13 12.21 6.14 -9.45
C LYS A 13 12.95 6.42 -8.13
N LEU A 14 13.85 7.41 -8.12
CA LEU A 14 14.59 7.82 -6.92
C LEU A 14 13.67 8.47 -5.86
N PHE A 15 12.69 9.28 -6.28
CA PHE A 15 11.71 9.87 -5.35
C PHE A 15 10.80 8.83 -4.71
N SER A 16 10.22 7.92 -5.50
CA SER A 16 9.37 6.86 -4.96
C SER A 16 10.15 5.93 -4.03
N SER A 17 11.37 5.56 -4.40
CA SER A 17 12.23 4.68 -3.60
C SER A 17 12.67 5.31 -2.28
N SER A 18 12.95 6.62 -2.23
CA SER A 18 13.38 7.28 -1.00
C SER A 18 12.22 7.49 -0.03
N LEU A 19 11.03 7.84 -0.53
CA LEU A 19 9.81 7.93 0.28
C LEU A 19 9.43 6.56 0.88
N HIS A 20 9.45 5.50 0.06
CA HIS A 20 9.19 4.13 0.51
C HIS A 20 10.09 3.75 1.69
N GLN A 21 11.40 3.95 1.54
CA GLN A 21 12.36 3.66 2.60
C GLN A 21 12.08 4.47 3.87
N ALA A 22 11.74 5.75 3.73
CA ALA A 22 11.42 6.60 4.88
C ALA A 22 10.18 6.09 5.64
N VAL A 23 9.15 5.67 4.93
CA VAL A 23 7.92 5.09 5.52
C VAL A 23 8.21 3.74 6.18
N SER A 24 8.93 2.84 5.50
CA SER A 24 9.34 1.53 6.06
C SER A 24 10.20 1.67 7.32
N LEU A 25 11.13 2.64 7.34
CA LEU A 25 11.91 2.95 8.54
C LEU A 25 11.04 3.48 9.68
N ALA A 26 10.03 4.31 9.39
CA ALA A 26 9.13 4.82 10.41
C ALA A 26 8.32 3.70 11.08
N LEU A 27 7.79 2.78 10.27
CA LEU A 27 7.07 1.59 10.75
C LEU A 27 7.96 0.70 11.65
N SER A 28 9.15 0.33 11.16
CA SER A 28 10.03 -0.60 11.89
C SER A 28 10.71 0.02 13.10
N ARG A 29 11.29 1.21 12.96
CA ARG A 29 12.12 1.80 14.02
C ARG A 29 11.31 2.48 15.11
N PHE A 30 10.26 3.22 14.72
CA PHE A 30 9.54 4.07 15.64
C PHE A 30 8.25 3.41 16.14
N LEU A 31 7.51 2.76 15.25
CA LEU A 31 6.24 2.12 15.60
C LEU A 31 6.39 0.63 15.96
N LYS A 32 7.57 0.05 15.75
CA LYS A 32 7.89 -1.36 16.03
C LYS A 32 6.94 -2.33 15.32
N VAL A 33 6.51 -1.97 14.11
CA VAL A 33 5.59 -2.78 13.30
C VAL A 33 6.37 -3.62 12.31
N GLU A 34 6.25 -4.93 12.44
CA GLU A 34 6.75 -5.88 11.44
C GLU A 34 5.96 -5.77 10.14
N HIS A 35 6.69 -5.73 9.02
CA HIS A 35 6.11 -5.59 7.70
C HIS A 35 7.07 -6.13 6.64
N GLN A 36 6.54 -6.36 5.45
CA GLN A 36 7.30 -6.78 4.28
C GLN A 36 7.22 -5.70 3.20
N ASN A 37 8.35 -5.38 2.58
CA ASN A 37 8.40 -4.47 1.44
C ASN A 37 8.17 -5.25 0.13
N GLU A 38 7.54 -4.64 -0.86
CA GLU A 38 7.30 -5.19 -2.20
C GLU A 38 6.67 -6.60 -2.16
N TYR A 39 5.58 -6.73 -1.42
CA TYR A 39 4.93 -8.02 -1.16
C TYR A 39 4.00 -8.44 -2.29
N TRP A 40 4.12 -9.69 -2.73
CA TRP A 40 3.27 -10.28 -3.75
C TRP A 40 2.01 -10.89 -3.16
N ILE A 41 0.85 -10.37 -3.55
CA ILE A 41 -0.46 -10.94 -3.22
C ILE A 41 -0.90 -11.85 -4.37
N ARG A 42 -1.12 -13.13 -4.05
CA ARG A 42 -1.57 -14.17 -5.00
C ARG A 42 -0.70 -14.26 -6.27
N ASN A 43 0.60 -13.95 -6.16
CA ASN A 43 1.55 -13.90 -7.29
C ASN A 43 1.12 -13.00 -8.46
N ALA A 44 0.25 -12.02 -8.22
CA ALA A 44 -0.35 -11.19 -9.28
C ALA A 44 -0.17 -9.69 -9.07
N ILE A 45 -0.21 -9.23 -7.81
CA ILE A 45 -0.19 -7.80 -7.48
C ILE A 45 0.89 -7.56 -6.42
N VAL A 46 1.81 -6.65 -6.71
CA VAL A 46 2.79 -6.15 -5.73
C VAL A 46 2.19 -4.97 -4.98
N VAL A 47 2.29 -5.00 -3.65
CA VAL A 47 2.02 -3.85 -2.77
C VAL A 47 3.32 -3.32 -2.19
N ASP A 48 3.41 -2.02 -1.96
CA ASP A 48 4.66 -1.39 -1.53
C ASP A 48 5.07 -1.89 -0.15
N ILE A 49 4.14 -1.90 0.80
CA ILE A 49 4.35 -2.43 2.15
C ILE A 49 3.15 -3.28 2.59
N ALA A 50 3.40 -4.45 3.17
CA ALA A 50 2.36 -5.36 3.64
C ALA A 50 2.57 -5.82 5.09
N MET A 51 1.47 -6.07 5.77
CA MET A 51 1.40 -6.83 7.03
C MET A 51 0.48 -8.04 6.79
N PRO A 52 1.01 -9.16 6.27
CA PRO A 52 0.19 -10.27 5.78
C PRO A 52 -0.71 -10.89 6.84
N GLU A 53 -0.21 -11.05 8.07
CA GLU A 53 -0.95 -11.60 9.22
C GLU A 53 -2.23 -10.81 9.56
N ARG A 54 -2.31 -9.54 9.14
CA ARG A 54 -3.46 -8.66 9.38
C ARG A 54 -4.27 -8.36 8.11
N LYS A 55 -3.86 -8.92 6.96
CA LYS A 55 -4.35 -8.57 5.62
C LYS A 55 -4.35 -7.04 5.41
N VAL A 56 -3.25 -6.37 5.76
CA VAL A 56 -3.10 -4.91 5.58
C VAL A 56 -2.08 -4.59 4.50
N ALA A 57 -2.47 -3.74 3.56
CA ALA A 57 -1.62 -3.20 2.50
C ALA A 57 -1.50 -1.68 2.65
N LEU A 58 -0.26 -1.20 2.57
CA LEU A 58 0.10 0.21 2.59
C LEU A 58 0.76 0.57 1.26
N GLU A 59 0.11 1.46 0.50
CA GLU A 59 0.68 2.03 -0.73
C GLU A 59 1.45 3.32 -0.39
N VAL A 60 2.62 3.51 -0.95
CA VAL A 60 3.44 4.71 -0.79
C VAL A 60 3.34 5.52 -2.08
N ASP A 61 2.48 6.54 -2.08
CA ASP A 61 2.13 7.23 -3.31
C ASP A 61 3.09 8.35 -3.65
N GLY A 62 4.02 8.06 -4.57
CA GLY A 62 4.79 9.08 -5.26
C GLY A 62 3.94 9.94 -6.22
N PRO A 63 4.53 10.98 -6.83
CA PRO A 63 3.84 11.89 -7.75
C PRO A 63 3.06 11.20 -8.88
N PHE A 64 3.56 10.09 -9.40
CA PHE A 64 2.96 9.35 -10.52
C PHE A 64 1.67 8.60 -10.18
N HIS A 65 1.32 8.49 -8.91
CA HIS A 65 0.02 7.97 -8.48
C HIS A 65 -1.10 9.01 -8.59
N TYR A 66 -0.74 10.26 -8.91
CA TYR A 66 -1.64 11.38 -9.09
C TYR A 66 -1.63 11.87 -10.54
N GLN A 67 -2.75 12.45 -10.96
CA GLN A 67 -2.85 13.17 -12.22
C GLN A 67 -1.96 14.41 -12.14
N SER A 68 -1.31 14.76 -13.25
CA SER A 68 -0.54 15.99 -13.33
C SER A 68 -1.45 17.19 -13.09
N LEU A 69 -1.03 18.08 -12.20
CA LEU A 69 -1.73 19.33 -11.94
C LEU A 69 -1.73 20.20 -13.20
N GLY A 70 -2.87 20.84 -13.47
CA GLY A 70 -2.98 21.82 -14.54
C GLY A 70 -2.23 23.11 -14.22
N LEU A 71 -2.00 23.96 -15.23
CA LEU A 71 -1.46 25.31 -15.05
C LEU A 71 -2.28 26.08 -14.02
N GLY A 72 -1.61 26.61 -12.99
CA GLY A 72 -2.22 27.40 -11.91
C GLY A 72 -2.75 26.60 -10.73
N GLN A 73 -2.73 25.26 -10.76
CA GLN A 73 -3.12 24.43 -9.61
C GLN A 73 -1.95 24.21 -8.64
N SER A 74 -2.26 24.18 -7.35
CA SER A 74 -1.31 23.87 -6.28
C SER A 74 -1.70 22.56 -5.58
N LEU A 75 -0.70 21.81 -5.09
CA LEU A 75 -0.94 20.63 -4.23
C LEU A 75 -1.66 20.99 -2.92
N GLN A 76 -1.65 22.27 -2.52
CA GLN A 76 -2.33 22.77 -1.33
C GLN A 76 -3.63 23.50 -1.64
N ASP A 77 -4.13 23.46 -2.87
CA ASP A 77 -5.42 24.04 -3.22
C ASP A 77 -6.54 23.22 -2.56
N PRO A 78 -7.30 23.80 -1.60
CA PRO A 78 -8.36 23.07 -0.91
C PRO A 78 -9.56 22.75 -1.82
N ASP A 79 -9.76 23.52 -2.89
CA ASP A 79 -10.89 23.35 -3.81
C ASP A 79 -10.56 22.34 -4.92
N THR A 80 -9.27 22.11 -5.17
CA THR A 80 -8.79 21.18 -6.22
C THR A 80 -7.71 20.22 -5.70
N PRO A 81 -8.08 19.24 -4.86
CA PRO A 81 -7.10 18.30 -4.31
C PRO A 81 -6.46 17.43 -5.40
N PRO A 82 -5.23 16.93 -5.19
CA PRO A 82 -4.56 16.04 -6.13
C PRO A 82 -5.39 14.77 -6.40
N GLN A 83 -5.73 14.53 -7.66
CA GLN A 83 -6.57 13.41 -8.06
C GLN A 83 -5.72 12.17 -8.33
N ILE A 84 -6.06 11.02 -7.73
CA ILE A 84 -5.37 9.75 -7.99
C ILE A 84 -5.67 9.20 -9.39
N THR A 85 -4.70 8.50 -9.99
CA THR A 85 -4.88 7.92 -11.33
C THR A 85 -5.88 6.76 -11.33
N PRO A 86 -6.55 6.47 -12.46
CA PRO A 86 -7.41 5.28 -12.60
C PRO A 86 -6.67 3.97 -12.30
N LYS A 87 -5.37 3.88 -12.64
CA LYS A 87 -4.53 2.71 -12.34
C LYS A 87 -4.41 2.49 -10.83
N THR A 88 -4.09 3.55 -10.07
CA THR A 88 -3.97 3.49 -8.61
C THR A 88 -5.33 3.14 -7.97
N LEU A 89 -6.42 3.75 -8.43
CA LEU A 89 -7.78 3.42 -8.00
C LEU A 89 -8.14 1.94 -8.23
N PHE A 90 -7.85 1.44 -9.43
CA PHE A 90 -8.13 0.05 -9.81
C PHE A 90 -7.36 -0.94 -8.92
N LYS A 91 -6.05 -0.74 -8.74
CA LYS A 91 -5.22 -1.56 -7.84
C LYS A 91 -5.82 -1.65 -6.44
N ARG A 92 -6.15 -0.50 -5.82
CA ARG A 92 -6.74 -0.44 -4.48
C ARG A 92 -8.09 -1.14 -4.40
N ARG A 93 -8.94 -1.01 -5.42
CA ARG A 93 -10.23 -1.69 -5.48
C ARG A 93 -10.04 -3.21 -5.49
N ILE A 94 -9.12 -3.73 -6.30
CA ILE A 94 -8.83 -5.17 -6.35
C ILE A 94 -8.32 -5.66 -5.00
N LEU A 95 -7.35 -4.96 -4.39
CA LEU A 95 -6.82 -5.32 -3.07
C LEU A 95 -7.93 -5.41 -2.01
N LYS A 96 -8.83 -4.42 -1.96
CA LYS A 96 -9.99 -4.44 -1.06
C LYS A 96 -10.93 -5.62 -1.33
N GLN A 97 -11.19 -5.94 -2.59
CA GLN A 97 -12.01 -7.11 -2.97
C GLN A 97 -11.35 -8.44 -2.60
N LEU A 98 -10.02 -8.48 -2.54
CA LEU A 98 -9.26 -9.64 -2.04
C LEU A 98 -9.23 -9.73 -0.51
N GLY A 99 -9.98 -8.89 0.20
CA GLY A 99 -10.09 -8.90 1.66
C GLY A 99 -8.99 -8.13 2.38
N TRP A 100 -8.18 -7.35 1.66
CA TRP A 100 -7.14 -6.52 2.27
C TRP A 100 -7.70 -5.19 2.74
N LYS A 101 -7.30 -4.76 3.93
CA LYS A 101 -7.46 -3.38 4.39
C LYS A 101 -6.37 -2.54 3.74
N VAL A 102 -6.76 -1.52 2.99
CA VAL A 102 -5.83 -0.74 2.16
C VAL A 102 -5.81 0.71 2.61
N THR A 103 -4.64 1.20 3.00
CA THR A 103 -4.38 2.63 3.23
C THR A 103 -3.17 3.08 2.39
N SER A 104 -2.87 4.38 2.41
CA SER A 104 -1.79 4.93 1.59
C SER A 104 -1.09 6.12 2.25
N ILE A 105 0.14 6.40 1.86
CA ILE A 105 0.91 7.58 2.28
C ILE A 105 1.20 8.45 1.04
N PRO A 106 0.43 9.51 0.79
CA PRO A 106 0.73 10.50 -0.25
C PRO A 106 2.06 11.22 0.02
N TYR A 107 2.89 11.36 -1.01
CA TYR A 107 4.18 12.05 -0.88
C TYR A 107 4.02 13.49 -0.36
N PHE A 108 3.02 14.22 -0.86
CA PHE A 108 2.81 15.62 -0.47
C PHE A 108 2.36 15.77 1.00
N GLU A 109 1.55 14.84 1.51
CA GLU A 109 1.18 14.80 2.93
C GLU A 109 2.41 14.47 3.78
N TRP A 110 3.19 13.45 3.39
CA TRP A 110 4.40 13.07 4.10
C TRP A 110 5.45 14.20 4.18
N HIS A 111 5.63 14.94 3.10
CA HIS A 111 6.58 16.06 3.03
C HIS A 111 6.12 17.29 3.81
N ALA A 112 4.81 17.47 4.02
CA ALA A 112 4.28 18.55 4.85
C ALA A 112 4.59 18.37 6.34
N LEU A 113 4.85 17.13 6.79
CA LEU A 113 5.13 16.79 8.18
C LEU A 113 6.57 17.15 8.55
N ARG A 114 6.71 18.01 9.56
CA ARG A 114 8.01 18.62 9.93
C ARG A 114 8.79 17.81 10.96
N SER A 115 8.12 17.14 11.88
CA SER A 115 8.78 16.38 12.94
C SER A 115 8.58 14.86 12.80
N ARG A 116 9.47 14.11 13.44
CA ARG A 116 9.32 12.65 13.59
C ARG A 116 7.99 12.29 14.26
N LYS A 117 7.61 13.02 15.31
CA LYS A 117 6.37 12.78 16.05
C LYS A 117 5.14 12.96 15.17
N ASP A 118 5.13 13.99 14.32
CA ASP A 118 4.02 14.24 13.39
C ASP A 118 3.88 13.10 12.37
N LYS A 119 5.01 12.57 11.88
CA LYS A 119 5.04 11.41 10.98
C LYS A 119 4.53 10.14 11.64
N GLU A 120 4.91 9.88 12.88
CA GLU A 120 4.40 8.74 13.64
C GLU A 120 2.90 8.83 13.87
N GLU A 121 2.41 9.99 14.31
CA GLU A 121 0.99 10.20 14.57
C GLU A 121 0.18 10.10 13.29
N TYR A 122 0.66 10.73 12.22
CA TYR A 122 0.06 10.64 10.90
C TYR A 122 -0.05 9.19 10.43
N VAL A 123 1.03 8.40 10.50
CA VAL A 123 0.99 6.99 10.08
C VAL A 123 -0.01 6.21 10.92
N LYS A 124 -0.02 6.37 12.26
CA LYS A 124 -1.01 5.72 13.13
C LYS A 124 -2.43 6.06 12.70
N GLN A 125 -2.72 7.35 12.49
CA GLN A 125 -4.03 7.80 12.07
C GLN A 125 -4.45 7.17 10.74
N ARG A 126 -3.55 7.06 9.75
CA ARG A 126 -3.83 6.42 8.45
C ARG A 126 -4.24 4.95 8.56
N PHE A 127 -3.77 4.24 9.58
CA PHE A 127 -4.21 2.88 9.86
C PHE A 127 -5.51 2.85 10.68
N LEU A 128 -5.69 3.77 11.63
CA LEU A 128 -6.94 3.88 12.38
C LEU A 128 -8.13 4.22 11.47
N ASP A 129 -7.93 5.05 10.45
CA ASP A 129 -8.94 5.40 9.44
C ASP A 129 -9.49 4.16 8.68
N ILE A 130 -8.72 3.08 8.62
CA ILE A 130 -9.13 1.79 8.02
C ILE A 130 -9.48 0.73 9.07
N GLY A 131 -9.67 1.14 10.32
CA GLY A 131 -10.01 0.24 11.43
C GLY A 131 -8.89 -0.73 11.79
N VAL A 132 -7.64 -0.26 11.78
CA VAL A 132 -6.46 -1.03 12.18
C VAL A 132 -5.67 -0.25 13.22
N ASP A 133 -5.55 -0.79 14.42
CA ASP A 133 -4.48 -0.40 15.33
C ASP A 133 -3.24 -1.23 15.01
N ILE A 134 -2.25 -0.60 14.37
CA ILE A 134 -0.99 -1.25 14.00
C ILE A 134 -0.05 -1.46 15.19
N THR A 135 -0.28 -0.79 16.31
CA THR A 135 0.54 -0.91 17.51
C THR A 135 0.05 -1.98 18.48
N ALA A 136 -1.24 -2.33 18.38
CA ALA A 136 -1.77 -3.52 19.04
C ALA A 136 -1.18 -4.80 18.42
N PRO A 137 -1.08 -5.92 19.15
CA PRO A 137 -0.73 -7.23 18.57
C PRO A 137 -1.71 -7.65 17.46
N PRO A 138 -1.32 -8.53 16.51
CA PRO A 138 -2.24 -9.06 15.51
C PRO A 138 -3.40 -9.79 16.20
N ASP A 139 -4.64 -9.55 15.75
CA ASP A 139 -5.79 -10.37 16.13
C ASP A 139 -5.66 -11.71 15.41
N ILE A 140 -5.01 -12.70 16.05
CA ILE A 140 -4.87 -14.05 15.52
C ILE A 140 -6.24 -14.72 15.63
N ARG A 141 -7.14 -14.41 14.69
CA ARG A 141 -8.29 -15.28 14.44
C ARG A 141 -7.75 -16.47 13.67
N GLN A 142 -7.73 -17.63 14.32
CA GLN A 142 -7.49 -18.91 13.67
C GLN A 142 -8.52 -19.04 12.55
N GLU A 143 -8.12 -18.78 11.29
CA GLU A 143 -8.89 -19.25 10.15
C GLU A 143 -8.80 -20.79 10.23
N ASP A 144 -9.89 -21.39 10.69
CA ASP A 144 -10.03 -22.83 10.84
C ASP A 144 -10.05 -23.46 9.44
N ASP A 145 -8.88 -23.88 8.95
CA ASP A 145 -8.68 -24.65 7.73
C ASP A 145 -9.22 -26.11 7.84
N SER A 146 -10.23 -26.35 8.68
CA SER A 146 -10.85 -27.66 8.90
C SER A 146 -11.86 -28.07 7.83
N GLN A 147 -11.74 -27.58 6.59
CA GLN A 147 -12.47 -28.11 5.44
C GLN A 147 -11.55 -28.49 4.27
N ALA A 148 -10.61 -29.40 4.53
CA ALA A 148 -9.96 -30.19 3.50
C ALA A 148 -9.78 -31.66 3.94
N SER A 149 -10.89 -32.36 4.20
CA SER A 149 -10.87 -33.81 4.38
C SER A 149 -12.18 -34.48 3.94
N ALA A 150 -12.55 -34.30 2.67
CA ALA A 150 -13.42 -35.27 2.01
C ALA A 150 -12.53 -36.21 1.18
N PRO A 151 -12.37 -37.50 1.55
CA PRO A 151 -11.67 -38.44 0.69
C PRO A 151 -12.48 -38.65 -0.59
N LEU A 152 -11.80 -38.54 -1.73
CA LEU A 152 -12.33 -38.83 -3.05
C LEU A 152 -12.84 -40.27 -3.08
N SER A 153 -14.16 -40.46 -3.12
CA SER A 153 -14.78 -41.77 -3.30
C SER A 153 -14.42 -42.30 -4.69
N THR A 154 -13.62 -43.36 -4.75
CA THR A 154 -13.30 -44.05 -6.00
C THR A 154 -14.53 -44.82 -6.48
N PRO A 155 -14.89 -44.74 -7.78
CA PRO A 155 -16.00 -45.51 -8.30
C PRO A 155 -15.63 -47.00 -8.36
N ARG A 156 -16.49 -47.85 -7.78
CA ARG A 156 -16.40 -49.32 -7.92
C ARG A 156 -16.57 -49.70 -9.39
N ARG A 157 -15.58 -50.41 -9.93
CA ARG A 157 -15.65 -51.07 -11.24
C ARG A 157 -16.76 -52.15 -11.20
N PRO A 158 -17.71 -52.18 -12.15
CA PRO A 158 -18.64 -53.30 -12.25
C PRO A 158 -17.91 -54.54 -12.77
N LYS A 159 -18.25 -55.70 -12.19
CA LYS A 159 -17.82 -57.01 -12.71
C LYS A 159 -18.72 -57.38 -13.89
N SER A 160 -18.11 -57.64 -15.04
CA SER A 160 -18.63 -58.46 -16.13
C SER A 160 -17.46 -59.19 -16.77
#